data_AF-H5Y1R1-F1
#
_entry.id   AF-H5Y1R1-F1
#
_cell.length_a   1.000
_cell.length_b   1.000
_cell.length_c   1.000
_cell.angle_alpha   90.00
_cell.angle_beta   90.00
_cell.angle_gamma   90.00
#
_symmetry.space_group_name_H-M   'P 1'
#
loop_
_entity.id
_entity.type
_entity.pdbx_description
1 polymer ?
#
loop_
_entity_poly.entity_id
_entity_poly.type
_entity_poly.pdbx_seq_one_letter_code
_entity_poly.pdbx_strand_id
1 'polypeptide(L)'
;MSHSDKKNASIAIHPGLRHILLANPTQESVSKIIEYQLFEQPNPPLADDILYLLPSWEQQALEGNEALGSLIQYISQHSLFMKNEKIIHSNLLRIRILASTPGIVSFPALEIQEHLVRFLQTSDSLADLPELEVVSFSESEIKPLSFDLTRFRLTPHSRRYIQNLFRPERREAILSVLAYITKNYPLISTCRQAYALMLSLDNPDIWGNHPFCVRLVANRFWDSKLKKTL
;
A
#
# COMPACT_ATOMS: atom_id res chain seq x y z
N MET A 1 1.09 34.11 37.49
CA MET A 1 1.94 33.86 36.31
C MET A 1 3.02 32.90 36.76
N SER A 2 2.81 31.61 36.51
CA SER A 2 3.56 30.77 35.55
C SER A 2 5.06 30.72 35.89
N HIS A 3 5.71 29.57 36.07
CA HIS A 3 5.63 28.35 35.29
C HIS A 3 5.87 27.14 36.20
N SER A 4 4.99 26.13 36.12
CA SER A 4 5.35 24.79 36.61
C SER A 4 6.15 24.10 35.51
N ASP A 5 7.45 23.99 35.75
CA ASP A 5 8.33 23.11 35.00
C ASP A 5 7.82 21.67 35.15
N LYS A 6 7.01 21.21 34.19
CA LYS A 6 6.80 19.77 33.97
C LYS A 6 8.14 19.22 33.48
N LYS A 7 9.01 18.84 34.43
CA LYS A 7 10.09 17.90 34.18
C LYS A 7 9.45 16.64 33.62
N ASN A 8 9.52 16.47 32.30
CA ASN A 8 9.33 15.17 31.67
C ASN A 8 10.42 14.26 32.24
N ALA A 9 10.08 13.53 33.30
CA ALA A 9 10.92 12.48 33.82
C ALA A 9 11.13 11.51 32.66
N SER A 10 12.35 11.48 32.13
CA SER A 10 12.77 10.46 31.16
C SER A 10 12.63 9.12 31.88
N ILE A 11 11.52 8.44 31.65
CA ILE A 11 11.29 7.10 32.16
C ILE A 11 12.35 6.23 31.50
N ALA A 12 13.17 5.57 32.31
CA ALA A 12 14.15 4.61 31.82
C ALA A 12 13.38 3.43 31.19
N ILE A 13 13.26 3.45 29.86
CA ILE A 13 12.54 2.43 29.11
C ILE A 13 13.52 1.31 28.76
N HIS A 14 13.11 0.07 29.02
CA HIS A 14 13.90 -1.10 28.68
C HIS A 14 14.16 -1.17 27.16
N PRO A 15 15.39 -1.43 26.68
CA PRO A 15 15.72 -1.42 25.24
C PRO A 15 14.84 -2.37 24.41
N GLY A 16 14.46 -3.51 24.98
CA GLY A 16 13.58 -4.49 24.33
C GLY A 16 12.09 -4.15 24.35
N LEU A 17 11.65 -3.12 25.10
CA LEU A 17 10.22 -2.80 25.22
C LEU A 17 9.63 -2.42 23.87
N ARG A 18 10.35 -1.60 23.09
CA ARG A 18 9.91 -1.19 21.76
C ARG A 18 9.68 -2.40 20.87
N HIS A 19 10.62 -3.34 20.83
CA HIS A 19 10.49 -4.57 20.04
C HIS A 19 9.29 -5.41 20.46
N ILE A 20 9.06 -5.59 21.77
CA ILE A 20 7.92 -6.35 22.30
C ILE A 20 6.58 -5.71 21.89
N LEU A 21 6.47 -4.39 22.00
CA LEU A 21 5.25 -3.67 21.64
C LEU A 21 5.00 -3.66 20.13
N LEU A 22 6.07 -3.67 19.32
CA LEU A 22 5.97 -3.72 17.87
C LEU A 22 5.69 -5.14 17.33
N ALA A 23 6.10 -6.21 18.02
CA ALA A 23 5.99 -7.58 17.49
C ALA A 23 4.53 -8.04 17.28
N ASN A 24 3.65 -7.74 18.23
CA ASN A 24 2.21 -8.07 18.17
C ASN A 24 1.37 -6.85 18.53
N PRO A 25 1.15 -5.92 17.59
CA PRO A 25 0.44 -4.69 17.87
C PRO A 25 -0.99 -4.94 18.33
N THR A 26 -1.31 -4.45 19.51
CA THR A 26 -2.66 -4.28 20.08
C THR A 26 -2.94 -2.79 20.35
N GLN A 27 -4.20 -2.42 20.57
CA GLN A 27 -4.54 -1.02 20.90
C GLN A 27 -3.81 -0.51 22.16
N GLU A 28 -3.59 -1.39 23.14
CA GLU A 28 -2.81 -1.07 24.33
C GLU A 28 -1.34 -0.81 23.99
N SER A 29 -0.74 -1.66 23.15
CA SER A 29 0.65 -1.48 22.73
C SER A 29 0.87 -0.17 21.96
N VAL A 30 -0.08 0.21 21.10
CA VAL A 30 -0.05 1.47 20.34
C VAL A 30 -0.12 2.66 21.31
N SER A 31 -1.01 2.59 22.29
CA SER A 31 -1.14 3.64 23.32
C SER A 31 0.16 3.81 24.11
N LYS A 32 0.81 2.71 24.52
CA LYS A 32 2.10 2.72 25.23
C LYS A 32 3.25 3.27 24.37
N ILE A 33 3.28 2.95 23.08
CA ILE A 33 4.29 3.49 22.14
C ILE A 33 4.19 5.02 22.07
N ILE A 34 2.96 5.54 22.02
CA ILE A 34 2.69 6.99 21.98
C ILE A 34 3.04 7.64 23.31
N GLU A 35 2.56 7.09 24.43
CA GLU A 35 2.80 7.61 25.78
C GLU A 35 4.29 7.75 26.09
N TYR A 36 5.07 6.74 25.69
CA TYR A 36 6.50 6.68 25.96
C TYR A 36 7.38 7.28 24.85
N GLN A 37 6.77 7.83 23.79
CA GLN A 37 7.48 8.44 22.64
C GLN A 37 8.59 7.53 22.08
N LEU A 38 8.33 6.22 21.96
CA LEU A 38 9.38 5.22 21.71
C LEU A 38 10.11 5.36 20.36
N PHE A 39 9.57 6.16 19.44
CA PHE A 39 10.17 6.43 18.13
C PHE A 39 11.14 7.61 18.13
N GLU A 40 11.15 8.41 19.20
CA GLU A 40 12.12 9.51 19.37
C GLU A 40 13.46 9.01 19.92
N GLN A 41 13.53 7.73 20.31
CA GLN A 41 14.74 7.11 20.85
C GLN A 41 15.72 6.73 19.71
N PRO A 42 16.98 7.22 19.76
CA PRO A 42 17.92 7.09 18.66
C PRO A 42 18.50 5.67 18.48
N ASN A 43 18.43 4.80 19.50
CA ASN A 43 19.03 3.47 19.47
C ASN A 43 18.12 2.39 20.11
N PRO A 44 17.91 1.23 19.46
CA PRO A 44 18.31 0.92 18.08
C PRO A 44 17.58 1.80 17.05
N PRO A 45 18.01 1.83 15.78
CA PRO A 45 17.24 2.49 14.71
C PRO A 45 15.86 1.84 14.55
N LEU A 46 14.81 2.64 14.40
CA LEU A 46 13.44 2.14 14.19
C LEU A 46 13.32 1.34 12.87
N ALA A 47 14.09 1.72 11.85
CA ALA A 47 14.15 1.05 10.56
C ALA A 47 14.51 -0.43 10.68
N ASP A 48 15.52 -0.76 11.49
CA ASP A 48 16.00 -2.13 11.68
C ASP A 48 14.94 -3.01 12.35
N ASP A 49 14.26 -2.47 13.37
CA ASP A 49 13.14 -3.15 14.02
C ASP A 49 12.02 -3.44 13.00
N ILE A 50 11.67 -2.45 12.18
CA ILE A 50 10.59 -2.61 11.18
C ILE A 50 10.98 -3.66 10.14
N LEU A 51 12.21 -3.61 9.59
CA LEU A 51 12.67 -4.58 8.60
C LEU A 51 12.56 -6.02 9.10
N TYR A 52 12.93 -6.25 10.37
CA TYR A 52 12.82 -7.56 11.00
C TYR A 52 11.34 -8.01 11.15
N LEU A 53 10.45 -7.07 11.42
CA LEU A 53 9.03 -7.34 11.69
C LEU A 53 8.16 -7.42 10.42
N LEU A 54 8.61 -6.91 9.27
CA LEU A 54 7.83 -6.85 8.03
C LEU A 54 7.13 -8.18 7.68
N PRO A 55 7.78 -9.36 7.72
CA PRO A 55 7.10 -10.61 7.38
C PRO A 55 5.95 -10.95 8.35
N SER A 56 6.16 -10.72 9.64
CA SER A 56 5.14 -10.97 10.67
C SER A 56 3.98 -9.97 10.59
N TRP A 57 4.27 -8.71 10.25
CA TRP A 57 3.28 -7.66 10.08
C TRP A 57 2.43 -7.89 8.83
N GLU A 58 3.01 -8.35 7.73
CA GLU A 58 2.25 -8.75 6.54
C GLU A 58 1.21 -9.82 6.88
N GLN A 59 1.61 -10.87 7.61
CA GLN A 59 0.71 -11.94 8.04
C GLN A 59 -0.44 -11.41 8.92
N GLN A 60 -0.11 -10.59 9.93
CA GLN A 60 -1.11 -9.98 10.82
C GLN A 60 -2.07 -9.05 10.05
N ALA A 61 -1.58 -8.33 9.04
CA ALA A 61 -2.42 -7.45 8.22
C ALA A 61 -3.42 -8.25 7.37
N LEU A 62 -3.00 -9.39 6.82
CA LEU A 62 -3.86 -10.31 6.07
C LEU A 62 -4.94 -10.96 6.96
N GLU A 63 -4.66 -11.10 8.25
CA GLU A 63 -5.59 -11.55 9.29
C GLU A 63 -6.48 -10.42 9.85
N GLY A 64 -6.30 -9.17 9.38
CA GLY A 64 -7.15 -8.04 9.76
C GLY A 64 -6.77 -7.37 11.09
N ASN A 65 -5.48 -7.34 11.44
CA ASN A 65 -5.03 -6.61 12.63
C ASN A 65 -5.14 -5.08 12.46
N GLU A 66 -6.28 -4.50 12.82
CA GLU A 66 -6.51 -3.05 12.73
C GLU A 66 -5.53 -2.22 13.59
N ALA A 67 -5.07 -2.76 14.72
CA ALA A 67 -4.12 -2.07 15.59
C ALA A 67 -2.76 -1.88 14.91
N LEU A 68 -2.33 -2.85 14.10
CA LEU A 68 -1.17 -2.71 13.22
C LEU A 68 -1.37 -1.60 12.18
N GLY A 69 -2.56 -1.48 11.60
CA GLY A 69 -2.90 -0.38 10.69
C GLY A 69 -2.72 0.99 11.37
N SER A 70 -3.27 1.15 12.57
CA SER A 70 -3.13 2.37 13.38
C SER A 70 -1.66 2.67 13.75
N LEU A 71 -0.89 1.64 14.11
CA LEU A 71 0.53 1.76 14.40
C LEU A 71 1.32 2.29 13.20
N ILE A 72 1.13 1.70 12.02
CA ILE A 72 1.84 2.10 10.81
C ILE A 72 1.43 3.51 10.37
N GLN A 73 0.16 3.86 10.52
CA GLN A 73 -0.32 5.23 10.28
C GLN A 73 0.41 6.23 11.20
N TYR A 74 0.54 5.90 12.49
CA TYR A 74 1.27 6.72 13.45
C TYR A 74 2.76 6.86 13.09
N ILE A 75 3.43 5.74 12.75
CA ILE A 75 4.83 5.74 12.25
C ILE A 75 4.97 6.68 11.05
N SER A 76 4.08 6.58 10.07
CA SER A 76 4.15 7.36 8.81
C SER A 76 4.00 8.86 9.03
N GLN A 77 3.26 9.28 10.07
CA GLN A 77 3.04 10.68 10.41
C GLN A 77 4.17 11.29 11.26
N HIS A 78 4.84 10.48 12.09
CA HIS A 78 5.74 10.99 13.14
C HIS A 78 7.21 10.62 12.94
N SER A 79 7.53 9.62 12.11
CA SER A 79 8.92 9.21 11.88
C SER A 79 9.56 10.02 10.74
N LEU A 80 10.33 11.06 11.09
CA LEU A 80 11.17 11.78 10.13
C LEU A 80 12.23 10.86 9.49
N PHE A 81 12.61 9.80 10.19
CA PHE A 81 13.67 8.86 9.82
C PHE A 81 13.34 7.97 8.61
N MET A 82 12.06 7.75 8.31
CA MET A 82 11.66 6.81 7.24
C MET A 82 11.65 7.44 5.84
N LYS A 83 11.89 8.75 5.73
CA LYS A 83 11.80 9.48 4.43
C LYS A 83 12.80 8.99 3.37
N ASN A 84 13.89 8.35 3.78
CA ASN A 84 14.93 7.89 2.86
C ASN A 84 14.85 6.39 2.53
N GLU A 85 13.96 5.64 3.20
CA GLU A 85 13.86 4.19 3.06
C GLU A 85 12.65 3.79 2.23
N LYS A 86 12.76 4.05 0.92
CA LYS A 86 11.68 3.79 -0.05
C LYS A 86 11.09 2.39 0.05
N ILE A 87 11.95 1.38 0.27
CA ILE A 87 11.53 -0.03 0.41
C ILE A 87 10.61 -0.18 1.62
N ILE A 88 10.97 0.36 2.77
CA ILE A 88 10.14 0.24 3.96
C ILE A 88 8.83 1.02 3.78
N HIS A 89 8.90 2.23 3.25
CA HIS A 89 7.72 3.05 3.03
C HIS A 89 6.66 2.34 2.16
N SER A 90 7.09 1.73 1.05
CA SER A 90 6.19 0.97 0.17
C SER A 90 5.56 -0.23 0.87
N ASN A 91 6.35 -1.02 1.60
CA ASN A 91 5.84 -2.17 2.34
C ASN A 91 4.86 -1.74 3.43
N LEU A 92 5.20 -0.71 4.20
CA LEU A 92 4.32 -0.16 5.24
C LEU A 92 3.00 0.36 4.68
N LEU A 93 3.01 1.01 3.52
CA LEU A 93 1.77 1.43 2.87
C LEU A 93 0.87 0.23 2.55
N ARG A 94 1.43 -0.82 1.93
CA ARG A 94 0.69 -2.04 1.60
C ARG A 94 0.14 -2.71 2.87
N ILE A 95 0.99 -2.94 3.86
CA ILE A 95 0.63 -3.60 5.13
C ILE A 95 -0.45 -2.80 5.85
N ARG A 96 -0.31 -1.48 5.95
CA ARG A 96 -1.33 -0.62 6.57
C ARG A 96 -2.68 -0.76 5.86
N ILE A 97 -2.69 -0.71 4.53
CA ILE A 97 -3.93 -0.85 3.75
C ILE A 97 -4.55 -2.23 4.00
N LEU A 98 -3.77 -3.31 3.95
CA LEU A 98 -4.26 -4.67 4.24
C LEU A 98 -4.83 -4.76 5.66
N ALA A 99 -4.10 -4.25 6.66
CA ALA A 99 -4.49 -4.28 8.06
C ALA A 99 -5.79 -3.51 8.33
N SER A 100 -5.95 -2.34 7.72
CA SER A 100 -7.15 -1.51 7.85
C SER A 100 -8.32 -1.94 6.97
N THR A 101 -8.10 -2.87 6.02
CA THR A 101 -9.18 -3.39 5.18
C THR A 101 -9.90 -4.53 5.91
N PRO A 102 -11.23 -4.47 6.09
CA PRO A 102 -11.98 -5.54 6.72
C PRO A 102 -11.89 -6.87 5.96
N GLY A 103 -11.96 -7.96 6.71
CA GLY A 103 -11.91 -9.32 6.20
C GLY A 103 -10.57 -10.01 6.43
N ILE A 104 -10.56 -11.31 6.16
CA ILE A 104 -9.39 -12.18 6.28
C ILE A 104 -9.11 -12.85 4.94
N VAL A 105 -7.83 -13.13 4.69
CA VAL A 105 -7.44 -13.86 3.49
C VAL A 105 -7.67 -15.37 3.65
N SER A 106 -8.14 -16.01 2.59
CA SER A 106 -8.47 -17.45 2.54
C SER A 106 -7.41 -18.31 1.83
N PHE A 107 -6.18 -17.79 1.66
CA PHE A 107 -5.08 -18.46 0.97
C PHE A 107 -3.74 -18.21 1.68
N PRO A 108 -2.74 -19.09 1.51
CA PRO A 108 -1.42 -18.88 2.08
C PRO A 108 -0.66 -17.79 1.32
N ALA A 109 -0.32 -16.69 1.99
CA ALA A 109 0.40 -15.57 1.37
C ALA A 109 1.79 -15.96 0.86
N LEU A 110 2.47 -16.86 1.57
CA LEU A 110 3.80 -17.37 1.20
C LEU A 110 3.79 -18.03 -0.19
N GLU A 111 2.75 -18.81 -0.53
CA GLU A 111 2.59 -19.42 -1.86
C GLU A 111 2.60 -18.37 -2.97
N ILE A 112 1.95 -17.22 -2.72
CA ILE A 112 1.86 -16.13 -3.69
C ILE A 112 3.20 -15.43 -3.84
N GLN A 113 3.91 -15.22 -2.73
CA GLN A 113 5.24 -14.60 -2.73
C GLN A 113 6.27 -15.47 -3.48
N GLU A 114 6.28 -16.78 -3.23
CA GLU A 114 7.18 -17.75 -3.89
C GLU A 114 6.89 -17.91 -5.39
N HIS A 115 5.62 -17.75 -5.79
CA HIS A 115 5.18 -17.93 -7.18
C HIS A 115 4.61 -16.66 -7.79
N LEU A 116 5.13 -15.49 -7.41
CA LEU A 116 4.60 -14.18 -7.78
C LEU A 116 4.34 -14.03 -9.28
N VAL A 117 5.32 -14.40 -10.12
CA VAL A 117 5.21 -14.29 -11.58
C VAL A 117 4.04 -15.11 -12.13
N ARG A 118 3.77 -16.28 -11.56
CA ARG A 118 2.65 -17.15 -11.97
C ARG A 118 1.31 -16.47 -11.66
N PHE A 119 1.15 -15.89 -10.48
CA PHE A 119 -0.08 -15.18 -10.12
C PHE A 119 -0.24 -13.83 -10.81
N LEU A 120 0.86 -13.24 -11.31
CA LEU A 120 0.80 -12.06 -12.17
C LEU A 120 0.43 -12.39 -13.63
N GLN A 121 0.46 -13.66 -14.04
CA GLN A 121 -0.06 -14.04 -15.35
C GLN A 121 -1.56 -13.71 -15.41
N THR A 122 -1.93 -12.99 -16.46
CA THR A 122 -3.29 -12.50 -16.72
C THR A 122 -3.89 -11.65 -15.60
N SER A 123 -3.11 -11.16 -14.64
CA SER A 123 -3.64 -10.31 -13.56
C SER A 123 -4.02 -8.91 -14.04
N ASP A 124 -3.59 -8.53 -15.25
CA ASP A 124 -4.00 -7.27 -15.86
C ASP A 124 -5.51 -7.19 -16.07
N SER A 125 -6.20 -8.31 -16.32
CA SER A 125 -7.65 -8.34 -16.48
C SER A 125 -8.42 -7.91 -15.22
N LEU A 126 -7.78 -7.90 -14.04
CA LEU A 126 -8.41 -7.34 -12.85
C LEU A 126 -8.73 -5.85 -13.04
N ALA A 127 -8.02 -5.14 -13.93
CA ALA A 127 -8.31 -3.75 -14.28
C ALA A 127 -9.70 -3.54 -14.91
N ASP A 128 -10.33 -4.61 -15.39
CA ASP A 128 -11.67 -4.60 -15.98
C ASP A 128 -12.78 -4.75 -14.94
N LEU A 129 -12.43 -5.01 -13.67
CA LEU A 129 -13.40 -5.21 -12.61
C LEU A 129 -14.14 -3.90 -12.26
N PRO A 130 -15.47 -3.97 -12.01
CA PRO A 130 -16.26 -2.80 -11.61
C PRO A 130 -15.74 -2.11 -10.35
N GLU A 131 -15.14 -2.87 -9.43
CA GLU A 131 -14.55 -2.36 -8.19
C GLU A 131 -13.49 -1.28 -8.44
N LEU A 132 -12.81 -1.31 -9.60
CA LEU A 132 -11.80 -0.31 -9.96
C LEU A 132 -12.39 0.94 -10.63
N GLU A 133 -13.69 1.01 -10.92
CA GLU A 133 -14.35 2.20 -11.47
C GLU A 133 -14.20 3.44 -10.58
N VAL A 134 -14.06 3.23 -9.27
CA VAL A 134 -13.79 4.31 -8.30
C VAL A 134 -12.46 5.02 -8.57
N VAL A 135 -11.53 4.37 -9.28
CA VAL A 135 -10.26 4.97 -9.71
C VAL A 135 -10.50 5.78 -10.97
N SER A 136 -10.65 7.09 -10.77
CA SER A 136 -10.97 8.04 -11.84
C SER A 136 -9.73 8.74 -12.40
N PHE A 137 -9.81 9.02 -13.69
CA PHE A 137 -8.89 9.85 -14.44
C PHE A 137 -9.74 10.86 -15.21
N SER A 138 -9.41 12.14 -15.09
CA SER A 138 -10.10 13.18 -15.84
C SER A 138 -9.81 13.06 -17.33
N GLU A 139 -10.73 13.54 -18.16
CA GLU A 139 -10.54 13.50 -19.61
C GLU A 139 -9.28 14.27 -20.04
N SER A 140 -9.01 15.41 -19.40
CA SER A 140 -7.82 16.22 -19.65
C SER A 140 -6.51 15.50 -19.28
N GLU A 141 -6.53 14.67 -18.23
CA GLU A 141 -5.38 13.83 -17.86
C GLU A 141 -5.10 12.74 -18.91
N ILE A 142 -6.14 12.12 -19.48
CA ILE A 142 -5.99 11.01 -20.45
C ILE A 142 -5.72 11.51 -21.86
N LYS A 143 -6.28 12.67 -22.26
CA LYS A 143 -6.22 13.19 -23.64
C LYS A 143 -4.82 13.17 -24.27
N PRO A 144 -3.71 13.49 -23.56
CA PRO A 144 -2.36 13.40 -24.13
C PRO A 144 -1.94 12.00 -24.59
N LEU A 145 -2.56 10.94 -24.05
CA LEU A 145 -2.29 9.55 -24.40
C LEU A 145 -3.18 9.04 -25.55
N SER A 146 -4.17 9.81 -26.00
CA SER A 146 -5.22 9.36 -26.91
C SER A 146 -4.70 8.69 -28.19
N PHE A 147 -3.67 9.25 -28.82
CA PHE A 147 -3.06 8.70 -30.02
C PHE A 147 -2.44 7.31 -29.77
N ASP A 148 -1.62 7.20 -28.73
CA ASP A 148 -0.93 5.95 -28.38
C ASP A 148 -1.91 4.87 -27.90
N LEU A 149 -2.93 5.25 -27.12
CA LEU A 149 -3.98 4.34 -26.65
C LEU A 149 -4.86 3.83 -27.79
N THR A 150 -5.21 4.69 -28.76
CA THR A 150 -5.99 4.26 -29.95
C THR A 150 -5.22 3.26 -30.80
N ARG A 151 -3.89 3.41 -30.88
CA ARG A 151 -3.00 2.54 -31.68
C ARG A 151 -2.47 1.33 -30.91
N PHE A 152 -2.81 1.20 -29.63
CA PHE A 152 -2.26 0.18 -28.71
C PHE A 152 -0.72 0.12 -28.73
N ARG A 153 -0.07 1.27 -28.92
CA ARG A 153 1.40 1.38 -29.00
C ARG A 153 1.87 2.52 -28.12
N LEU A 154 2.19 2.20 -26.87
CA LEU A 154 2.72 3.16 -25.92
C LEU A 154 4.21 3.40 -26.14
N THR A 155 4.57 4.64 -26.43
CA THR A 155 5.97 5.10 -26.46
C THR A 155 6.57 5.14 -25.04
N PRO A 156 7.92 5.17 -24.91
CA PRO A 156 8.57 5.39 -23.60
C PRO A 156 8.11 6.69 -22.92
N HIS A 157 7.85 7.74 -23.70
CA HIS A 157 7.31 9.00 -23.19
C HIS A 157 5.90 8.80 -22.59
N SER A 158 5.02 8.10 -23.29
CA SER A 158 3.67 7.80 -22.81
C SER A 158 3.67 6.91 -21.56
N ARG A 159 4.59 5.95 -21.47
CA ARG A 159 4.79 5.13 -20.25
C ARG A 159 5.18 5.98 -19.05
N ARG A 160 6.11 6.92 -19.24
CA ARG A 160 6.49 7.88 -18.19
C ARG A 160 5.33 8.80 -17.81
N TYR A 161 4.53 9.23 -18.79
CA TYR A 161 3.34 10.02 -18.52
C TYR A 161 2.30 9.22 -17.71
N ILE A 162 2.05 7.97 -18.09
CA ILE A 162 1.17 7.05 -17.34
C ILE A 162 1.66 6.89 -15.90
N GLN A 163 2.96 6.69 -15.67
CA GLN A 163 3.54 6.62 -14.33
C GLN A 163 3.20 7.88 -13.49
N ASN A 164 3.25 9.06 -14.11
CA ASN A 164 2.93 10.33 -13.44
C ASN A 164 1.43 10.53 -13.19
N LEU A 165 0.56 9.83 -13.93
CA LEU A 165 -0.87 9.81 -13.61
C LEU A 165 -1.09 9.15 -12.25
N PHE A 166 -0.32 8.15 -11.87
CA PHE A 166 -0.47 7.51 -10.57
C PHE A 166 0.17 8.34 -9.46
N ARG A 167 -0.52 9.41 -9.03
CA ARG A 167 -0.17 10.21 -7.85
C ARG A 167 -0.36 9.39 -6.56
N PRO A 168 0.27 9.76 -5.42
CA PRO A 168 0.18 8.99 -4.18
C PRO A 168 -1.26 8.60 -3.78
N GLU A 169 -2.20 9.53 -3.89
CA GLU A 169 -3.61 9.32 -3.54
C GLU A 169 -4.25 8.27 -4.46
N ARG A 170 -3.94 8.32 -5.75
CA ARG A 170 -4.44 7.36 -6.75
C ARG A 170 -3.82 5.98 -6.55
N ARG A 171 -2.54 5.92 -6.17
CA ARG A 171 -1.86 4.65 -5.85
C ARG A 171 -2.51 3.99 -4.62
N GLU A 172 -2.72 4.77 -3.57
CA GLU A 172 -3.38 4.30 -2.37
C GLU A 172 -4.81 3.84 -2.63
N ALA A 173 -5.58 4.58 -3.46
CA ALA A 173 -6.92 4.15 -3.86
C ALA A 173 -6.90 2.80 -4.59
N ILE A 174 -5.97 2.61 -5.54
CA ILE A 174 -5.81 1.34 -6.26
C ILE A 174 -5.43 0.20 -5.30
N LEU A 175 -4.46 0.42 -4.42
CA LEU A 175 -4.05 -0.58 -3.42
C LEU A 175 -5.19 -0.90 -2.46
N SER A 176 -6.02 0.07 -2.09
CA SER A 176 -7.19 -0.12 -1.22
C SER A 176 -8.26 -0.99 -1.91
N VAL A 177 -8.52 -0.76 -3.20
CA VAL A 177 -9.43 -1.62 -3.97
C VAL A 177 -8.87 -3.03 -4.09
N LEU A 178 -7.57 -3.17 -4.39
CA LEU A 178 -6.93 -4.48 -4.46
C LEU A 178 -6.94 -5.21 -3.12
N ALA A 179 -6.79 -4.52 -2.00
CA ALA A 179 -6.91 -5.09 -0.65
C ALA A 179 -8.32 -5.60 -0.38
N TYR A 180 -9.33 -4.81 -0.77
CA TYR A 180 -10.72 -5.22 -0.67
C TYR A 180 -10.99 -6.49 -1.48
N ILE A 181 -10.53 -6.55 -2.74
CA ILE A 181 -10.65 -7.74 -3.60
C ILE A 181 -9.92 -8.93 -2.98
N THR A 182 -8.71 -8.70 -2.45
CA THR A 182 -7.88 -9.72 -1.80
C THR A 182 -8.60 -10.40 -0.63
N LYS A 183 -9.38 -9.65 0.15
CA LYS A 183 -10.06 -10.15 1.36
C LYS A 183 -11.50 -10.58 1.15
N ASN A 184 -12.22 -9.96 0.21
CA ASN A 184 -13.69 -10.04 0.17
C ASN A 184 -14.24 -10.54 -1.17
N TYR A 185 -13.42 -10.77 -2.19
CA TYR A 185 -13.92 -11.21 -3.48
C TYR A 185 -14.32 -12.70 -3.45
N PRO A 186 -15.41 -13.11 -4.14
CA PRO A 186 -15.88 -14.51 -4.08
C PRO A 186 -14.93 -15.53 -4.70
N LEU A 187 -14.18 -15.13 -5.73
CA LEU A 187 -13.28 -16.02 -6.47
C LEU A 187 -11.87 -15.97 -5.91
N ILE A 188 -11.44 -17.06 -5.28
CA ILE A 188 -10.11 -17.17 -4.65
C ILE A 188 -8.96 -16.91 -5.62
N SER A 189 -9.09 -17.30 -6.89
CA SER A 189 -8.08 -17.02 -7.92
C SER A 189 -7.88 -15.51 -8.11
N THR A 190 -8.98 -14.75 -8.13
CA THR A 190 -8.96 -13.29 -8.23
C THR A 190 -8.36 -12.67 -6.99
N CYS A 191 -8.69 -13.17 -5.79
CA CYS A 191 -8.10 -12.69 -4.54
C CYS A 191 -6.56 -12.86 -4.53
N ARG A 192 -6.08 -14.02 -4.98
CA ARG A 192 -4.64 -14.31 -5.10
C ARG A 192 -3.94 -13.41 -6.12
N GLN A 193 -4.58 -13.16 -7.26
CA GLN A 193 -4.08 -12.23 -8.27
C GLN A 193 -4.04 -10.79 -7.75
N ALA A 194 -5.06 -10.36 -7.01
CA ALA A 194 -5.11 -9.02 -6.42
C ALA A 194 -3.98 -8.83 -5.39
N TYR A 195 -3.72 -9.84 -4.55
CA TYR A 195 -2.59 -9.81 -3.62
C TYR A 195 -1.24 -9.79 -4.35
N ALA A 196 -1.08 -10.62 -5.39
CA ALA A 196 0.12 -10.60 -6.24
C ALA A 196 0.34 -9.21 -6.89
N LEU A 197 -0.72 -8.56 -7.36
CA LEU A 197 -0.65 -7.19 -7.87
C LEU A 197 -0.18 -6.21 -6.80
N MET A 198 -0.72 -6.27 -5.59
CA MET A 198 -0.27 -5.41 -4.48
C MET A 198 1.22 -5.56 -4.22
N LEU A 199 1.74 -6.78 -4.17
CA LEU A 199 3.17 -7.05 -4.00
C LEU A 199 4.01 -6.46 -5.15
N SER A 200 3.54 -6.62 -6.39
CA SER A 200 4.26 -6.12 -7.57
C SER A 200 4.29 -4.59 -7.65
N LEU A 201 3.25 -3.90 -7.14
CA LEU A 201 3.07 -2.46 -7.26
C LEU A 201 3.75 -1.63 -6.16
N ASP A 202 4.52 -2.28 -5.28
CA ASP A 202 5.31 -1.62 -4.24
C ASP A 202 6.24 -0.53 -4.78
N ASN A 203 6.80 -0.73 -5.98
CA ASN A 203 7.71 0.24 -6.58
C ASN A 203 6.95 1.18 -7.53
N PRO A 204 6.80 2.48 -7.20
CA PRO A 204 6.19 3.47 -8.11
C PRO A 204 6.79 3.53 -9.51
N ASP A 205 8.08 3.21 -9.63
CA ASP A 205 8.83 3.37 -10.88
C ASP A 205 8.40 2.38 -11.96
N ILE A 206 7.70 1.30 -11.58
CA ILE A 206 7.23 0.30 -12.54
C ILE A 206 5.79 0.54 -13.04
N TRP A 207 5.03 1.45 -12.42
CA TRP A 207 3.59 1.62 -12.71
C TRP A 207 3.31 2.03 -14.16
N GLY A 208 4.19 2.81 -14.77
CA GLY A 208 4.08 3.18 -16.19
C GLY A 208 4.23 2.01 -17.17
N ASN A 209 4.86 0.92 -16.71
CA ASN A 209 5.13 -0.27 -17.49
C ASN A 209 4.29 -1.47 -17.07
N HIS A 210 3.68 -1.41 -15.89
CA HIS A 210 2.92 -2.51 -15.33
C HIS A 210 1.66 -2.79 -16.17
N PRO A 211 1.45 -4.02 -16.69
CA PRO A 211 0.32 -4.34 -17.57
C PRO A 211 -1.05 -3.96 -17.00
N PHE A 212 -1.28 -4.27 -15.71
CA PHE A 212 -2.49 -3.86 -14.99
C PHE A 212 -2.72 -2.34 -15.01
N CYS A 213 -1.70 -1.54 -14.71
CA CYS A 213 -1.81 -0.07 -14.69
C CYS A 213 -2.09 0.50 -16.08
N VAL A 214 -1.42 -0.04 -17.11
CA VAL A 214 -1.64 0.34 -18.51
C VAL A 214 -3.08 0.03 -18.93
N ARG A 215 -3.58 -1.16 -18.58
CA ARG A 215 -4.94 -1.58 -18.90
C ARG A 215 -5.98 -0.73 -18.17
N LEU A 216 -5.74 -0.39 -16.91
CA LEU A 216 -6.61 0.50 -16.13
C LEU A 216 -6.77 1.88 -16.80
N VAL A 217 -5.68 2.48 -17.29
CA VAL A 217 -5.74 3.75 -18.02
C VAL A 217 -6.45 3.58 -19.37
N ALA A 218 -6.19 2.48 -20.08
CA ALA A 218 -6.83 2.18 -21.36
C ALA A 218 -8.35 2.03 -21.20
N ASN A 219 -8.82 1.31 -20.18
CA ASN A 219 -10.25 1.13 -19.90
C ASN A 219 -10.93 2.49 -19.72
N ARG A 220 -10.33 3.38 -18.91
CA ARG A 220 -10.88 4.72 -18.65
C ARG A 220 -10.92 5.60 -19.90
N PHE A 221 -9.92 5.47 -20.78
CA PHE A 221 -9.94 6.12 -22.09
C PHE A 221 -11.13 5.65 -22.94
N TRP A 222 -11.34 4.33 -23.04
CA TRP A 222 -12.43 3.77 -23.83
C TRP A 222 -13.81 4.07 -23.25
N ASP A 223 -13.97 4.01 -21.92
CA ASP A 223 -15.20 4.42 -21.21
C ASP A 223 -15.58 5.86 -21.56
N SER A 224 -14.60 6.77 -21.56
CA SER A 224 -14.83 8.18 -21.88
C SER A 224 -15.21 8.39 -23.35
N LYS A 225 -14.71 7.55 -24.26
CA LYS A 225 -15.05 7.59 -25.69
C LYS A 225 -16.47 7.08 -25.92
N LEU A 226 -16.84 5.98 -25.29
CA LEU A 226 -18.18 5.38 -25.42
C LEU A 226 -19.27 6.32 -24.89
N LYS A 227 -19.03 6.99 -23.76
CA LYS A 227 -19.95 8.00 -23.19
C LYS A 227 -20.17 9.23 -24.07
N LYS A 228 -19.30 9.50 -25.05
CA LYS A 228 -19.45 10.63 -26.00
C LYS A 228 -20.21 10.27 -27.27
N THR A 229 -20.35 8.98 -27.54
CA THR A 229 -21.06 8.44 -28.72
C THR A 229 -22.51 8.10 -28.45
N LEU A 230 -22.93 8.10 -27.18
CA LEU A 230 -24.32 7.99 -26.72
C LEU A 230 -24.88 9.39 -26.46
#